data_AF-A0A2N3ANJ7-F1
#
_entry.id   AF-A0A2N3ANJ7-F1
#
_cell.length_a   1.000
_cell.length_b   1.000
_cell.length_c   1.000
_cell.angle_alpha   90.00
_cell.angle_beta   90.00
_cell.angle_gamma   90.00
#
_symmetry.space_group_name_H-M   'P 1'
#
loop_
_entity.id
_entity.type
_entity.pdbx_description
1 polymer ?
#
loop_
_entity_poly.entity_id
_entity_poly.type
_entity_poly.pdbx_seq_one_letter_code
_entity_poly.pdbx_strand_id
1 'polypeptide(L)' 'FVKVLADKYNLKNSDLILVSGVGTIWPWVRAHSLLNNLQNVTGNVSLLLFYPGKYTGQSFQLFGRLKSDNYYRAFRLIP' A
#
# COMPACT_ATOMS: atom_id res chain seq x y z
N PHE A 1 12.97 -7.03 -1.21
CA PHE A 1 12.73 -5.75 -1.89
C PHE A 1 12.36 -4.61 -0.92
N VAL A 2 11.35 -4.76 -0.05
CA VAL A 2 10.94 -3.66 0.86
C VAL A 2 12.07 -3.13 1.76
N LYS A 3 12.96 -4.00 2.29
CA LYS A 3 14.16 -3.54 3.03
C LYS A 3 15.07 -2.64 2.18
N VAL A 4 15.31 -3.01 0.93
CA VAL A 4 16.12 -2.22 -0.01
C VAL A 4 15.49 -0.84 -0.26
N LEU A 5 14.16 -0.78 -0.38
CA LEU A 5 13.45 0.50 -0.48
C LEU A 5 13.57 1.30 0.82
N ALA A 6 13.45 0.63 1.98
CA ALA A 6 13.54 1.27 3.28
C ALA A 6 14.89 1.93 3.52
N ASP A 7 15.97 1.26 3.16
CA ASP A 7 17.33 1.77 3.30
C ASP A 7 17.58 2.87 2.27
N LYS A 8 17.19 2.66 1.01
CA LYS A 8 17.40 3.63 -0.08
C LYS A 8 16.68 4.96 0.15
N TYR A 9 15.46 4.93 0.68
CA TYR A 9 14.63 6.12 0.88
C TYR A 9 14.54 6.54 2.36
N ASN A 10 15.31 5.92 3.25
CA ASN A 10 15.32 6.20 4.69
C ASN A 10 13.90 6.30 5.30
N LEU A 11 13.05 5.32 4.97
CA LEU A 11 11.60 5.40 5.21
C LEU A 11 11.23 5.59 6.69
N LYS A 12 12.08 5.16 7.63
CA LYS A 12 11.85 5.33 9.08
C LYS A 12 11.93 6.78 9.55
N ASN A 13 12.67 7.62 8.83
CA ASN A 13 12.85 9.03 9.15
C ASN A 13 11.97 9.94 8.28
N SER A 14 11.00 9.36 7.56
CA SER A 14 10.04 10.10 6.74
C SER A 14 8.76 10.34 7.55
N ASP A 15 8.13 11.50 7.38
CA ASP A 15 6.84 11.78 8.01
C ASP A 15 5.67 11.15 7.26
N LEU A 16 5.82 11.00 5.94
CA LEU A 16 4.80 10.47 5.03
C LEU A 16 5.42 9.66 3.90
N ILE A 17 4.80 8.53 3.56
CA ILE A 17 5.18 7.68 2.44
C ILE A 17 4.06 7.66 1.42
N LEU A 18 4.39 8.03 0.17
CA LEU A 18 3.49 8.01 -0.96
C LEU A 18 3.80 6.79 -1.84
N VAL A 19 2.79 5.95 -2.09
CA VAL A 19 2.92 4.77 -2.94
C VAL A 19 1.96 4.87 -4.13
N SER A 20 2.48 4.91 -5.34
CA SER A 20 1.71 4.95 -6.58
C SER A 20 2.14 3.86 -7.56
N GLY A 21 1.42 3.70 -8.68
CA GLY A 21 1.77 2.75 -9.74
C GLY A 21 1.45 1.27 -9.44
N VAL A 22 0.69 1.00 -8.37
CA VAL A 22 0.35 -0.37 -7.94
C VAL A 22 -0.42 -1.16 -9.00
N GLY A 23 -1.26 -0.50 -9.81
CA GLY A 23 -1.94 -1.15 -10.93
C GLY A 23 -1.00 -1.54 -12.07
N THR A 24 0.06 -0.76 -12.33
CA THR A 24 0.97 -0.96 -13.46
C THR A 24 1.88 -2.18 -13.26
N ILE A 25 2.24 -2.48 -12.02
CA ILE A 25 3.14 -3.60 -11.66
C ILE A 25 2.38 -4.90 -11.37
N TRP A 26 1.05 -4.89 -11.40
CA TRP A 26 0.25 -6.09 -11.22
C TRP A 26 0.48 -7.08 -12.40
N PRO A 27 0.59 -8.41 -12.18
CA PRO A 27 0.36 -9.15 -10.93
C PRO A 27 1.62 -9.37 -10.06
N TRP A 28 2.79 -8.88 -10.49
CA TRP A 28 4.08 -9.19 -9.88
C TRP A 28 4.21 -8.67 -8.44
N VAL A 29 3.73 -7.44 -8.19
CA VAL A 29 3.68 -6.87 -6.85
C VAL A 29 2.22 -6.69 -6.44
N ARG A 30 1.82 -7.38 -5.36
CA ARG A 30 0.48 -7.26 -4.78
C ARG A 30 0.48 -6.17 -3.72
N ALA A 31 -0.47 -5.24 -3.83
CA ALA A 31 -0.62 -4.11 -2.92
C ALA A 31 -0.68 -4.53 -1.45
N HIS A 32 -1.45 -5.59 -1.18
CA HIS A 32 -1.63 -6.14 0.15
C HIS A 32 -0.28 -6.63 0.75
N SER A 33 0.50 -7.36 -0.05
CA SER A 33 1.83 -7.83 0.37
C SER A 33 2.79 -6.66 0.57
N LEU A 34 2.71 -5.62 -0.25
CA LEU A 34 3.52 -4.41 -0.10
C LEU A 34 3.20 -3.68 1.21
N LEU A 35 1.91 -3.47 1.51
CA LEU A 35 1.44 -2.79 2.72
C LEU A 35 1.89 -3.51 3.99
N ASN A 36 1.64 -4.82 4.09
CA ASN A 36 2.03 -5.63 5.25
C ASN A 36 3.55 -5.56 5.49
N ASN A 37 4.34 -5.62 4.43
CA ASN A 37 5.80 -5.57 4.55
C ASN A 37 6.32 -4.16 4.87
N LEU A 38 5.69 -3.11 4.32
CA LEU A 38 6.07 -1.72 4.62
C LEU A 38 5.79 -1.40 6.08
N GLN A 39 4.59 -1.73 6.59
CA GLN A 39 4.22 -1.47 7.98
C GLN A 39 5.22 -2.07 8.98
N ASN A 40 5.73 -3.27 8.72
CA ASN A 40 6.75 -3.91 9.55
C ASN A 40 8.10 -3.16 9.58
N VAL A 41 8.40 -2.36 8.57
CA VAL A 41 9.68 -1.64 8.44
C VAL A 41 9.55 -0.16 8.81
N THR A 42 8.42 0.45 8.51
CA THR A 42 8.17 1.89 8.67
C THR A 42 7.61 2.24 10.04
N GLY A 43 7.07 1.27 10.80
CA GLY A 43 6.53 1.53 12.14
C GLY A 43 5.34 2.49 12.09
N ASN A 44 5.49 3.68 12.71
CA ASN A 44 4.42 4.67 12.86
C ASN A 44 4.33 5.69 11.71
N VAL A 45 5.15 5.57 10.66
CA VAL A 45 5.11 6.51 9.54
C VAL A 45 3.79 6.37 8.77
N SER A 46 3.17 7.51 8.49
CA SER A 46 1.89 7.56 7.76
C SER A 46 2.10 7.15 6.29
N LEU A 47 1.16 6.38 5.75
CA LEU A 47 1.25 5.87 4.37
C LEU A 47 0.00 6.22 3.56
N LEU A 48 0.21 6.86 2.42
CA LEU A 48 -0.82 7.17 1.44
C LEU A 48 -0.61 6.32 0.17
N LEU A 49 -1.61 5.50 -0.14
CA LEU A 49 -1.60 4.59 -1.28
C LEU A 49 -2.56 5.07 -2.37
N PHE A 50 -2.02 5.29 -3.57
CA PHE A 50 -2.79 5.52 -4.79
C PHE A 50 -3.17 4.17 -5.40
N TYR A 51 -4.44 3.81 -5.26
CA TYR A 51 -4.93 2.49 -5.64
C TYR A 51 -5.96 2.58 -6.78
N PRO A 52 -5.68 2.02 -7.97
CA PRO A 52 -6.59 2.07 -9.11
C PRO A 52 -7.71 1.04 -8.94
N GLY A 53 -8.71 1.38 -8.14
CA GLY A 53 -9.77 0.46 -7.77
C GLY A 53 -10.67 1.01 -6.68
N LYS A 54 -11.35 0.10 -5.96
CA LYS A 54 -12.27 0.47 -4.88
C LYS A 54 -11.78 -0.06 -3.56
N TYR A 55 -11.78 0.80 -2.54
CA TYR A 55 -11.67 0.38 -1.15
C TYR A 55 -13.06 0.22 -0.56
N THR A 56 -13.37 -0.97 -0.06
CA THR A 56 -14.69 -1.35 0.48
C THR A 56 -14.82 -1.07 1.99
N GLY A 57 -13.80 -0.48 2.62
CA GLY A 57 -13.72 -0.35 4.08
C GLY A 57 -13.08 -1.54 4.78
N GLN A 58 -12.93 -2.66 4.08
CA GLN A 58 -12.20 -3.84 4.57
C GLN A 58 -11.14 -4.28 3.56
N SER A 59 -11.47 -4.26 2.28
CA SER A 59 -10.62 -4.80 1.22
C SER A 59 -10.41 -3.85 0.06
N PHE A 60 -9.33 -4.12 -0.68
CA PHE A 60 -8.98 -3.41 -1.90
C PHE A 60 -9.36 -4.23 -3.14
N GLN A 61 -10.21 -3.68 -4.00
CA GLN A 61 -10.62 -4.30 -5.27
C GLN A 61 -9.88 -3.66 -6.44
N LEU A 62 -8.84 -4.32 -6.97
CA LEU A 62 -8.06 -3.77 -8.07
C LEU A 62 -8.93 -3.71 -9.34
N PHE A 63 -8.94 -2.57 -10.00
CA PHE A 63 -9.77 -2.28 -11.18
C PHE A 63 -11.28 -2.50 -10.98
N GLY A 64 -11.74 -2.62 -9.73
CA GLY A 64 -13.14 -2.95 -9.41
C GLY A 64 -13.60 -4.35 -9.84
N ARG A 65 -12.67 -5.23 -10.24
CA ARG A 65 -12.98 -6.59 -10.74
C ARG A 65 -12.31 -7.68 -9.93
N LEU A 66 -11.13 -7.41 -9.40
CA LEU A 66 -10.33 -8.37 -8.67
C LEU A 66 -10.62 -8.24 -7.17
N LYS A 67 -11.40 -9.18 -6.63
CA LYS A 67 -11.64 -9.26 -5.18
C LYS A 67 -10.34 -9.66 -4.47
N SER A 68 -10.10 -9.05 -3.32
CA SER A 68 -9.06 -9.43 -2.37
C SER A 68 -9.72 -9.60 -1.02
N ASP A 69 -9.43 -10.68 -0.32
CA ASP A 69 -10.00 -10.94 1.01
C ASP A 69 -9.11 -10.41 2.14
N ASN A 70 -8.02 -9.73 1.80
CA ASN A 70 -7.11 -9.17 2.79
C ASN A 70 -7.70 -7.91 3.45
N TYR A 71 -7.80 -7.95 4.78
CA TYR A 71 -8.24 -6.86 5.63
C TYR A 71 -7.12 -5.84 5.88
N TYR A 72 -7.40 -4.56 5.68
CA TYR A 72 -6.49 -3.47 6.02
C TYR A 72 -7.19 -2.38 6.81
N ARG A 73 -6.52 -1.91 7.87
CA ARG A 73 -6.89 -0.69 8.58
C ARG A 73 -6.43 0.51 7.75
N ALA A 74 -7.31 0.95 6.87
CA ALA A 74 -7.12 2.17 6.08
C ALA A 74 -8.42 2.96 6.08
N PHE A 75 -8.35 4.22 5.68
CA PHE A 75 -9.53 5.01 5.36
C PHE A 75 -9.31 5.68 4.02
N ARG A 76 -10.40 5.98 3.32
CA ARG A 76 -10.32 6.69 2.06
C ARG A 76 -10.10 8.17 2.35
N LEU A 77 -9.03 8.74 1.80
CA LEU A 77 -8.68 10.15 2.04
C LEU A 77 -9.64 11.12 1.33
N ILE A 78 -10.15 10.73 0.16
CA ILE A 78 -11.09 11.51 -0.65
C ILE A 78 -12.36 10.66 -0.84
N PRO A 79 -13.57 11.17 -0.54
CA PRO A 79 -14.82 10.41 -0.65
C PRO A 79 -15.03 9.75 -2.02
#